data_AF-A0A9D7ECD3-F1
#
_entry.id   AF-A0A9D7ECD3-F1
#
_cell.length_a   1.000
_cell.length_b   1.000
_cell.length_c   1.000
_cell.angle_alpha   90.00
_cell.angle_beta   90.00
_cell.angle_gamma   90.00
#
_symmetry.space_group_name_H-M   'P 1'
#
loop_
_entity.id
_entity.type
_entity.pdbx_description
1 polymer ?
#
loop_
_entity_poly.entity_id
_entity_poly.type
_entity_poly.pdbx_seq_one_letter_code
_entity_poly.pdbx_strand_id
1 'polypeptide(L)'
;MLLPSFARSVLFAPVAFLLGCGAPNGEPLGPREGPWHLSLDLNGEELPFLFDLERDSAAWRMVVHNGEEHIVVDDLLMYKDSMRVRMPLFDSEFRGVLLNDSTITGQWHNYLKGPDYRIGFVARAGRTPRFGASAAGNAELSGEWEVHFSPGTTDAYDALGIFQQKDGRVTGTFGTETGDYRFLEGVLDGDSLKLSCFDGSHAFLFKAVLRNDSLLGRYWSGTHWQEPWLAVRNPTFHLRDPDSLTFLKEGYDMVDFSFPSIDGGTVSPKDARHAGHVLMVQVMGSWCPNCVDETVLLDEMYAKYHDAGLDVIAIAFEKYEDEPRAIEALRRFRDQLEVKYDILYAGSANKEIAGAKLPFLDHVMSYPTCIFIDRAGKVRRIRTGFYGPSTGEHYAHYKRNLDAFLQNLLNEPVAAPVDQVGR
;
A
#
# COMPACT_ATOMS: atom_id res chain seq x y z
N MET A 1 26.38 -69.58 -82.36
CA MET A 1 25.50 -68.39 -82.52
C MET A 1 24.97 -68.05 -81.13
N LEU A 2 25.19 -66.81 -80.70
CA LEU A 2 24.55 -66.09 -79.57
C LEU A 2 24.88 -66.48 -78.10
N LEU A 3 25.69 -65.59 -77.51
CA LEU A 3 25.70 -65.01 -76.15
C LEU A 3 26.05 -65.86 -74.91
N PRO A 4 27.10 -65.47 -74.13
CA PRO A 4 27.26 -65.84 -72.74
C PRO A 4 26.69 -64.78 -71.78
N SER A 5 26.05 -65.27 -70.72
CA SER A 5 25.62 -64.53 -69.53
C SER A 5 26.81 -64.24 -68.63
N PHE A 6 26.98 -62.98 -68.19
CA PHE A 6 27.84 -62.63 -67.07
C PHE A 6 27.09 -61.77 -66.07
N ALA A 7 26.97 -62.32 -64.86
CA ALA A 7 26.46 -61.66 -63.67
C ALA A 7 27.36 -60.49 -63.25
N ARG A 8 26.76 -59.36 -62.87
CA ARG A 8 27.43 -58.29 -62.13
C ARG A 8 26.77 -58.14 -60.77
N SER A 9 27.57 -58.37 -59.75
CA SER A 9 27.28 -58.14 -58.33
C SER A 9 27.10 -56.64 -58.07
N VAL A 10 25.97 -56.24 -57.48
CA VAL A 10 25.74 -54.89 -56.97
C VAL A 10 25.91 -54.93 -55.44
N LEU A 11 26.88 -54.17 -54.93
CA LEU A 11 27.05 -53.93 -53.50
C LEU A 11 25.88 -53.07 -52.98
N PHE A 12 25.16 -53.57 -51.98
CA PHE A 12 24.24 -52.78 -51.16
C PHE A 12 25.05 -52.09 -50.05
N ALA A 13 25.14 -50.77 -50.10
CA ALA A 13 25.54 -49.94 -48.96
C ALA A 13 24.28 -49.53 -48.18
N PRO A 14 24.19 -49.77 -46.86
CA PRO A 14 23.06 -49.31 -46.09
C PRO A 14 23.16 -47.79 -45.88
N VAL A 15 22.18 -47.05 -46.40
CA VAL A 15 21.98 -45.64 -46.07
C VAL A 15 21.45 -45.57 -44.65
N ALA A 16 22.30 -45.19 -43.71
CA ALA A 16 21.87 -44.84 -42.36
C ALA A 16 21.16 -43.48 -42.42
N PHE A 17 19.83 -43.49 -42.33
CA PHE A 17 19.06 -42.28 -42.02
C PHE A 17 19.32 -41.93 -40.54
N LEU A 18 20.22 -40.98 -40.31
CA LEU A 18 20.33 -40.30 -39.04
C LEU A 18 19.06 -39.45 -38.86
N LEU A 19 18.13 -39.95 -38.05
CA LEU A 19 17.04 -39.16 -37.48
C LEU A 19 17.66 -38.15 -36.50
N GLY A 20 18.07 -37.00 -37.03
CA GLY A 20 18.40 -35.83 -36.25
C GLY A 20 17.13 -35.16 -35.71
N CYS A 21 16.54 -35.72 -34.65
CA CYS A 21 15.62 -34.96 -33.79
C CYS A 21 16.45 -33.99 -32.93
N GLY A 22 16.95 -32.93 -33.55
CA GLY A 22 17.35 -31.74 -32.82
C GLY A 22 16.10 -30.93 -32.50
N ALA A 23 15.41 -31.23 -31.41
CA ALA A 23 14.56 -30.21 -30.80
C ALA A 23 15.50 -29.05 -30.44
N PRO A 24 15.20 -27.79 -30.81
CA PRO A 24 15.91 -26.69 -30.19
C PRO A 24 15.54 -26.75 -28.71
N ASN A 25 16.50 -27.16 -27.88
CA ASN A 25 16.50 -26.84 -26.45
C ASN A 25 16.65 -25.32 -26.35
N GLY A 26 15.61 -24.58 -26.73
CA GLY A 26 15.47 -23.18 -26.37
C GLY A 26 15.22 -23.17 -24.88
N GLU A 27 16.17 -22.61 -24.12
CA GLU A 27 15.92 -22.14 -22.77
C GLU A 27 14.51 -21.51 -22.72
N PRO A 28 13.69 -21.83 -21.71
CA PRO A 28 12.36 -21.23 -21.60
C PRO A 28 12.50 -19.71 -21.67
N LEU A 29 11.60 -19.07 -22.41
CA LEU A 29 11.62 -17.64 -22.69
C LEU A 29 11.45 -16.88 -21.37
N GLY A 30 12.57 -16.53 -20.73
CA GLY A 30 12.61 -15.79 -19.48
C GLY A 30 12.60 -14.28 -19.73
N PRO A 31 12.06 -13.48 -18.80
CA PRO A 31 12.18 -12.04 -18.89
C PRO A 31 13.65 -11.63 -18.68
N ARG A 32 14.04 -10.50 -19.25
CA ARG A 32 15.33 -9.86 -18.96
C ARG A 32 15.38 -9.41 -17.50
N GLU A 33 16.50 -9.72 -16.84
CA GLU A 33 16.83 -9.20 -15.51
C GLU A 33 17.16 -7.69 -15.56
N GLY A 34 16.86 -6.99 -14.47
CA GLY A 34 17.11 -5.56 -14.29
C GLY A 34 15.85 -4.69 -14.48
N PRO A 35 15.99 -3.44 -14.93
CA PRO A 35 14.93 -2.45 -14.87
C PRO A 35 13.87 -2.63 -15.95
N TRP A 36 12.63 -2.34 -15.55
CA TRP A 36 11.44 -2.34 -16.38
C TRP A 36 10.59 -1.09 -16.14
N HIS A 37 9.92 -0.66 -17.20
CA HIS A 37 8.91 0.38 -17.17
C HIS A 37 7.55 -0.24 -17.47
N LEU A 38 6.60 -0.13 -16.53
CA LEU A 38 5.23 -0.61 -16.67
C LEU A 38 4.28 0.57 -16.84
N SER A 39 3.32 0.44 -17.75
CA SER A 39 2.22 1.40 -17.92
C SER A 39 0.88 0.71 -17.77
N LEU A 40 0.03 1.22 -16.87
CA LEU A 40 -1.36 0.81 -16.68
C LEU A 40 -2.28 1.73 -17.51
N ASP A 41 -3.24 1.13 -18.22
CA ASP A 41 -4.23 1.86 -19.02
C ASP A 41 -5.47 2.25 -18.20
N LEU A 42 -5.56 3.52 -17.82
CA LEU A 42 -6.65 4.10 -17.05
C LEU A 42 -7.74 4.68 -17.97
N ASN A 43 -8.19 3.91 -18.96
CA ASN A 43 -9.16 4.31 -20.00
C ASN A 43 -8.65 5.44 -20.90
N GLY A 44 -7.45 5.27 -21.46
CA GLY A 44 -6.79 6.23 -22.36
C GLY A 44 -5.75 7.11 -21.69
N GLU A 45 -5.66 7.08 -20.35
CA GLU A 45 -4.59 7.70 -19.59
C GLU A 45 -3.57 6.65 -19.14
N GLU A 46 -2.29 6.91 -19.40
CA GLU A 46 -1.22 6.00 -19.00
C GLU A 46 -0.70 6.35 -17.60
N LEU A 47 -0.76 5.40 -16.67
CA LEU A 47 -0.09 5.48 -15.37
C LEU A 47 1.19 4.65 -15.42
N PRO A 48 2.37 5.28 -15.50
CA PRO A 48 3.64 4.58 -15.49
C PRO A 48 4.16 4.34 -14.07
N PHE A 49 4.84 3.23 -13.87
CA PHE A 49 5.74 3.02 -12.72
C PHE A 49 6.93 2.14 -13.10
N LEU A 50 7.95 2.12 -12.26
CA LEU A 50 9.19 1.39 -12.49
C LEU A 50 9.26 0.18 -11.57
N PHE A 51 9.84 -0.91 -12.06
CA PHE A 51 10.19 -2.06 -11.25
C PHE A 51 11.47 -2.72 -11.77
N ASP A 52 12.20 -3.39 -10.88
CA ASP A 52 13.29 -4.29 -11.26
C ASP A 52 12.79 -5.75 -11.22
N LEU A 53 13.20 -6.57 -12.20
CA LEU A 53 13.12 -8.03 -12.13
C LEU A 53 14.49 -8.58 -11.75
N GLU A 54 14.54 -9.26 -10.62
CA GLU A 54 15.75 -9.84 -10.08
C GLU A 54 15.62 -11.37 -10.02
N ARG A 55 16.75 -12.06 -10.11
CA ARG A 55 16.80 -13.50 -9.99
C ARG A 55 17.62 -13.89 -8.77
N ASP A 56 16.98 -14.57 -7.83
CA ASP A 56 17.65 -15.26 -6.73
C ASP A 56 17.66 -16.76 -7.02
N SER A 57 18.81 -17.25 -7.48
CA SER A 57 18.99 -18.65 -7.87
C SER A 57 18.00 -19.07 -8.98
N ALA A 58 16.95 -19.82 -8.63
CA ALA A 58 15.91 -20.24 -9.57
C ALA A 58 14.60 -19.43 -9.43
N ALA A 59 14.46 -18.63 -8.38
CA ALA A 59 13.27 -17.82 -8.11
C ALA A 59 13.41 -16.41 -8.69
N TRP A 60 12.28 -15.85 -9.11
CA TRP A 60 12.18 -14.48 -9.57
C TRP A 60 11.64 -13.60 -8.45
N ARG A 61 12.11 -12.36 -8.41
CA ARG A 61 11.63 -11.30 -7.53
C ARG A 61 11.30 -10.07 -8.36
N MET A 62 10.23 -9.38 -7.99
CA MET A 62 9.93 -8.03 -8.49
C MET A 62 10.16 -7.01 -7.36
N VAL A 63 10.81 -5.89 -7.70
CA VAL A 63 10.93 -4.75 -6.78
C VAL A 63 10.26 -3.55 -7.43
N VAL A 64 9.11 -3.11 -6.92
CA VAL A 64 8.42 -1.90 -7.40
C VAL A 64 9.06 -0.67 -6.77
N HIS A 65 9.22 0.41 -7.53
CA HIS A 65 9.79 1.66 -7.06
C HIS A 65 8.77 2.79 -7.08
N ASN A 66 8.59 3.48 -5.95
CA ASN A 66 7.79 4.69 -5.78
C ASN A 66 8.60 5.74 -5.01
N GLY A 67 9.42 6.53 -5.69
CA GLY A 67 10.28 7.50 -5.01
C GLY A 67 11.23 6.82 -4.03
N GLU A 68 11.01 7.04 -2.73
CA GLU A 68 11.78 6.41 -1.64
C GLU A 68 11.24 5.04 -1.20
N GLU A 69 10.01 4.69 -1.59
CA GLU A 69 9.42 3.38 -1.29
C GLU A 69 9.86 2.33 -2.30
N HIS A 70 10.21 1.15 -1.76
CA HIS A 70 10.51 -0.05 -2.51
C HIS A 70 9.64 -1.20 -2.01
N ILE A 71 8.84 -1.80 -2.91
CA ILE A 71 7.97 -2.92 -2.57
C ILE A 71 8.57 -4.19 -3.16
N VAL A 72 9.06 -5.07 -2.29
CA VAL A 72 9.59 -6.38 -2.66
C VAL A 72 8.44 -7.36 -2.82
N VAL A 73 8.43 -8.08 -3.94
CA VAL A 73 7.41 -9.07 -4.28
C VAL A 73 8.08 -10.39 -4.66
N ASP A 74 8.05 -11.33 -3.72
CA ASP A 74 8.65 -12.67 -3.86
C ASP A 74 7.66 -13.73 -4.39
N ASP A 75 6.33 -13.51 -4.31
CA ASP A 75 5.33 -14.40 -4.95
C ASP A 75 5.22 -14.08 -6.44
N LEU A 76 6.28 -14.44 -7.17
CA LEU A 76 6.41 -14.32 -8.60
C LEU A 76 6.59 -15.69 -9.23
N LEU A 77 5.58 -16.12 -9.99
CA LEU A 77 5.59 -17.39 -10.70
C LEU A 77 5.73 -17.16 -12.20
N MET A 78 6.70 -17.87 -12.78
CA MET A 78 6.92 -17.96 -14.22
C MET A 78 6.62 -19.38 -14.69
N TYR A 79 5.71 -19.52 -15.66
CA TYR A 79 5.44 -20.79 -16.33
C TYR A 79 5.35 -20.57 -17.85
N LYS A 80 6.35 -21.07 -18.57
CA LYS A 80 6.54 -20.79 -20.01
C LYS A 80 6.58 -19.27 -20.25
N ASP A 81 5.67 -18.75 -21.05
CA ASP A 81 5.50 -17.32 -21.35
C ASP A 81 4.59 -16.60 -20.35
N SER A 82 3.99 -17.30 -19.39
CA SER A 82 3.03 -16.72 -18.45
C SER A 82 3.70 -16.29 -17.15
N MET A 83 3.36 -15.09 -16.69
CA MET A 83 3.81 -14.49 -15.43
C MET A 83 2.63 -14.23 -14.51
N ARG A 84 2.76 -14.61 -13.23
CA ARG A 84 1.87 -14.17 -12.16
C ARG A 84 2.69 -13.53 -11.04
N VAL A 85 2.29 -12.35 -10.60
CA VAL A 85 2.96 -11.61 -9.52
C VAL A 85 1.92 -11.20 -8.49
N ARG A 86 1.90 -11.84 -7.31
CA ARG A 86 0.92 -11.54 -6.26
C ARG A 86 1.52 -10.52 -5.29
N MET A 87 0.81 -9.41 -5.07
CA MET A 87 1.30 -8.37 -4.17
C MET A 87 1.33 -8.87 -2.71
N PRO A 88 2.33 -8.46 -1.91
CA PRO A 88 2.58 -9.04 -0.58
C PRO A 88 1.44 -8.75 0.42
N LEU A 89 1.00 -7.49 0.50
CA LEU A 89 0.02 -7.06 1.50
C LEU A 89 -1.41 -7.06 0.96
N PHE A 90 -1.59 -6.51 -0.24
CA PHE A 90 -2.92 -6.27 -0.81
C PHE A 90 -3.36 -7.42 -1.71
N ASP A 91 -4.67 -7.70 -1.71
CA ASP A 91 -5.23 -8.78 -2.51
C ASP A 91 -5.38 -8.40 -3.98
N SER A 92 -4.24 -8.28 -4.63
CA SER A 92 -4.09 -7.94 -6.03
C SER A 92 -2.91 -8.70 -6.64
N GLU A 93 -2.96 -8.87 -7.95
CA GLU A 93 -1.90 -9.56 -8.68
C GLU A 93 -1.80 -9.09 -10.13
N PHE A 94 -0.59 -9.17 -10.68
CA PHE A 94 -0.37 -9.06 -12.13
C PHE A 94 -0.45 -10.43 -12.77
N ARG A 95 -1.17 -10.52 -13.88
CA ARG A 95 -1.18 -11.68 -14.79
C ARG A 95 -0.71 -11.21 -16.16
N GLY A 96 0.43 -11.70 -16.62
CA GLY A 96 1.07 -11.26 -17.85
C GLY A 96 1.51 -12.40 -18.75
N VAL A 97 1.74 -12.05 -20.02
CA VAL A 97 2.34 -12.91 -21.04
C VAL A 97 3.57 -12.20 -21.59
N LEU A 98 4.69 -12.90 -21.62
CA LEU A 98 5.94 -12.48 -22.24
C LEU A 98 5.80 -12.63 -23.75
N LEU A 99 5.86 -11.51 -24.47
CA LEU A 99 5.88 -11.52 -25.94
C LEU A 99 7.31 -11.76 -26.47
N ASN A 100 8.31 -11.37 -25.68
CA ASN A 100 9.74 -11.62 -25.86
C ASN A 100 10.44 -11.34 -24.51
N ASP A 101 11.78 -11.40 -24.47
CA ASP A 101 12.58 -11.16 -23.25
C ASP A 101 12.41 -9.75 -22.67
N SER A 102 11.90 -8.80 -23.45
CA SER A 102 11.88 -7.37 -23.17
C SER A 102 10.48 -6.75 -23.14
N THR A 103 9.42 -7.54 -23.35
CA THR A 103 8.04 -7.03 -23.39
C THR A 103 7.08 -8.01 -22.72
N ILE A 104 6.32 -7.50 -21.76
CA ILE A 104 5.24 -8.22 -21.08
C ILE A 104 3.94 -7.44 -21.28
N THR A 105 2.85 -8.14 -21.57
CA THR A 105 1.51 -7.53 -21.64
C THR A 105 0.56 -8.32 -20.76
N GLY A 106 -0.41 -7.66 -20.13
CA GLY A 106 -1.30 -8.37 -19.22
C GLY A 106 -2.34 -7.50 -18.54
N GLN A 107 -2.78 -7.98 -17.37
CA GLN A 107 -3.75 -7.31 -16.52
C GLN A 107 -3.29 -7.30 -15.06
N TRP A 108 -3.45 -6.16 -14.40
CA TRP A 108 -3.44 -6.06 -12.94
C TRP A 108 -4.86 -6.30 -12.43
N HIS A 109 -5.06 -7.32 -11.62
CA HIS A 109 -6.32 -7.66 -10.96
C HIS A 109 -6.29 -7.13 -9.53
N ASN A 110 -7.34 -6.43 -9.09
CA ASN A 110 -7.44 -5.97 -7.71
C ASN A 110 -8.77 -6.42 -7.12
N TYR A 111 -8.71 -7.47 -6.30
CA TYR A 111 -9.89 -8.15 -5.78
C TYR A 111 -10.59 -7.37 -4.66
N LEU A 112 -9.92 -6.38 -4.07
CA LEU A 112 -10.53 -5.45 -3.11
C LEU A 112 -11.53 -4.49 -3.78
N LYS A 113 -11.47 -4.36 -5.12
CA LYS A 113 -12.39 -3.54 -5.93
C LYS A 113 -13.47 -4.37 -6.64
N GLY A 114 -13.58 -5.65 -6.29
CA GLY A 114 -14.54 -6.60 -6.87
C GLY A 114 -13.86 -7.66 -7.75
N PRO A 115 -14.55 -8.78 -8.03
CA PRO A 115 -13.95 -9.94 -8.71
C PRO A 115 -13.52 -9.66 -10.15
N ASP A 116 -14.16 -8.71 -10.82
CA ASP A 116 -13.90 -8.37 -12.24
C ASP A 116 -13.02 -7.13 -12.42
N TYR A 117 -12.61 -6.47 -11.34
CA TYR A 117 -11.82 -5.25 -11.45
C TYR A 117 -10.39 -5.57 -11.91
N ARG A 118 -10.05 -5.05 -13.08
CA ARG A 118 -8.73 -5.24 -13.70
C ARG A 118 -8.35 -4.07 -14.59
N ILE A 119 -7.05 -3.84 -14.70
CA ILE A 119 -6.46 -2.77 -15.52
C ILE A 119 -5.43 -3.39 -16.46
N GLY A 120 -5.52 -3.10 -17.76
CA GLY A 120 -4.56 -3.57 -18.75
C GLY A 120 -3.18 -2.94 -18.53
N PHE A 121 -2.11 -3.69 -18.80
CA PHE A 121 -0.75 -3.17 -18.70
C PHE A 121 0.15 -3.60 -19.86
N VAL A 122 1.17 -2.79 -20.10
CA VAL A 122 2.35 -3.12 -20.91
C VAL A 122 3.59 -2.79 -20.10
N ALA A 123 4.51 -3.76 -19.98
CA ALA A 123 5.83 -3.56 -19.39
C ALA A 123 6.93 -3.76 -20.44
N ARG A 124 7.94 -2.90 -20.41
CA ARG A 124 9.09 -2.93 -21.31
C ARG A 124 10.40 -2.92 -20.52
N ALA A 125 11.32 -3.79 -20.88
CA ALA A 125 12.63 -3.87 -20.25
C ALA A 125 13.51 -2.69 -20.67
N GLY A 126 14.38 -2.27 -19.76
CA GLY A 126 15.32 -1.17 -19.93
C GLY A 126 15.04 -0.01 -18.99
N ARG A 127 16.10 0.74 -18.69
CA ARG A 127 16.00 1.94 -17.86
C ARG A 127 15.45 3.09 -18.70
N THR A 128 14.23 3.50 -18.41
CA THR A 128 13.60 4.70 -18.96
C THR A 128 13.12 5.60 -17.82
N PRO A 129 13.00 6.92 -18.06
CA PRO A 129 12.30 7.79 -17.14
C PRO A 129 10.86 7.30 -16.90
N ARG A 130 10.33 7.45 -15.68
CA ARG A 130 8.93 7.15 -15.35
C ARG A 130 7.97 7.86 -16.31
N PHE A 131 8.20 9.15 -16.53
CA PHE A 131 7.51 9.96 -17.53
C PHE A 131 8.51 10.50 -18.55
N GLY A 132 8.15 10.49 -19.83
CA GLY A 132 8.89 11.25 -20.83
C GLY A 132 8.79 12.75 -20.55
N ALA A 133 9.92 13.45 -20.74
CA ALA A 133 10.00 14.91 -20.66
C ALA A 133 10.59 15.47 -21.95
N SER A 134 9.98 16.52 -22.46
CA SER A 134 10.38 17.21 -23.69
C SER A 134 11.12 18.52 -23.41
N ALA A 135 10.90 19.11 -22.25
CA ALA A 135 11.60 20.31 -21.78
C ALA A 135 11.83 20.24 -20.26
N ALA A 136 12.98 20.74 -19.80
CA ALA A 136 13.19 20.96 -18.37
C ALA A 136 12.22 22.04 -17.87
N GLY A 137 11.39 21.70 -16.88
CA GLY A 137 10.58 22.67 -16.18
C GLY A 137 11.43 23.58 -15.28
N ASN A 138 11.25 24.89 -15.40
CA ASN A 138 12.02 25.88 -14.62
C ASN A 138 11.25 26.43 -13.40
N ALA A 139 10.02 25.96 -13.17
CA ALA A 139 9.25 26.39 -12.00
C ALA A 139 9.65 25.59 -10.76
N GLU A 140 9.70 26.29 -9.63
CA GLU A 140 9.94 25.70 -8.32
C GLU A 140 8.62 25.15 -7.76
N LEU A 141 8.55 23.85 -7.53
CA LEU A 141 7.39 23.17 -6.94
C LEU A 141 7.58 22.78 -5.48
N SER A 142 8.81 22.77 -4.97
CA SER A 142 9.07 22.28 -3.61
C SER A 142 8.32 23.10 -2.56
N GLY A 143 8.00 22.42 -1.47
CA GLY A 143 7.25 22.95 -0.34
C GLY A 143 5.79 22.51 -0.34
N GLU A 144 5.01 23.22 0.47
CA GLU A 144 3.63 22.90 0.75
C GLU A 144 2.65 23.77 -0.05
N TRP A 145 1.55 23.15 -0.42
CA TRP A 145 0.48 23.74 -1.22
C TRP A 145 -0.86 23.46 -0.55
N GLU A 146 -1.71 24.48 -0.45
CA GLU A 146 -3.14 24.28 -0.16
C GLU A 146 -3.78 23.69 -1.39
N VAL A 147 -4.45 22.55 -1.23
CA VAL A 147 -5.04 21.78 -2.31
C VAL A 147 -6.52 21.58 -2.04
N HIS A 148 -7.35 21.82 -3.05
CA HIS A 148 -8.78 21.52 -3.01
C HIS A 148 -9.11 20.51 -4.10
N PHE A 149 -9.63 19.36 -3.69
CA PHE A 149 -10.17 18.34 -4.59
C PHE A 149 -11.66 18.59 -4.82
N SER A 150 -12.12 18.30 -6.05
CA SER A 150 -13.52 18.45 -6.45
C SER A 150 -14.18 19.79 -6.02
N PRO A 151 -13.50 20.95 -6.18
CA PRO A 151 -13.96 22.21 -5.61
C PRO A 151 -15.35 22.61 -6.14
N GLY A 152 -16.21 23.06 -5.22
CA GLY A 152 -17.58 23.47 -5.54
C GLY A 152 -18.59 22.32 -5.69
N THR A 153 -18.21 21.10 -5.30
CA THR A 153 -19.11 19.92 -5.29
C THR A 153 -19.34 19.42 -3.87
N THR A 154 -20.26 18.46 -3.69
CA THR A 154 -20.50 17.78 -2.40
C THR A 154 -19.36 16.85 -1.99
N ASP A 155 -18.53 16.46 -2.95
CA ASP A 155 -17.39 15.55 -2.73
C ASP A 155 -16.09 16.34 -2.51
N ALA A 156 -16.19 17.67 -2.31
CA ALA A 156 -15.03 18.52 -2.08
C ALA A 156 -14.35 18.19 -0.75
N TYR A 157 -13.02 18.16 -0.78
CA TYR A 157 -12.19 18.03 0.42
C TYR A 157 -10.86 18.74 0.22
N ASP A 158 -10.27 19.15 1.34
CA ASP A 158 -8.99 19.83 1.36
C ASP A 158 -7.84 18.85 1.60
N ALA A 159 -6.68 19.22 1.08
CA ALA A 159 -5.44 18.49 1.24
C ALA A 159 -4.23 19.44 1.30
N LEU A 160 -3.12 18.91 1.78
CA LEU A 160 -1.81 19.54 1.76
C LEU A 160 -0.95 18.85 0.71
N GLY A 161 -0.64 19.53 -0.39
CA GLY A 161 0.32 19.03 -1.39
C GLY A 161 1.74 19.25 -0.88
N ILE A 162 2.49 18.18 -0.61
CA ILE A 162 3.85 18.23 -0.06
C ILE A 162 4.79 17.74 -1.15
N PHE A 163 5.53 18.65 -1.79
CA PHE A 163 6.40 18.30 -2.92
C PHE A 163 7.87 18.61 -2.65
N GLN A 164 8.74 17.82 -3.27
CA GLN A 164 10.16 18.08 -3.40
C GLN A 164 10.57 17.95 -4.86
N GLN A 165 11.40 18.87 -5.33
CA GLN A 165 11.91 18.88 -6.69
C GLN A 165 13.43 18.86 -6.67
N LYS A 166 14.01 17.90 -7.38
CA LYS A 166 15.47 17.76 -7.53
C LYS A 166 15.81 17.15 -8.87
N ASP A 167 16.72 17.79 -9.61
CA ASP A 167 17.24 17.30 -10.90
C ASP A 167 16.13 16.99 -11.93
N GLY A 168 15.07 17.81 -11.96
CA GLY A 168 13.91 17.63 -12.84
C GLY A 168 12.90 16.57 -12.37
N ARG A 169 13.24 15.75 -11.38
CA ARG A 169 12.34 14.81 -10.71
C ARG A 169 11.51 15.54 -9.65
N VAL A 170 10.23 15.18 -9.56
CA VAL A 170 9.33 15.65 -8.50
C VAL A 170 8.87 14.44 -7.70
N THR A 171 9.00 14.50 -6.39
CA THR A 171 8.43 13.53 -5.46
C THR A 171 7.49 14.25 -4.50
N GLY A 172 6.58 13.52 -3.87
CA GLY A 172 5.71 14.10 -2.87
C GLY A 172 4.51 13.26 -2.53
N THR A 173 3.54 13.91 -1.92
CA THR A 173 2.23 13.32 -1.61
C THR A 173 1.18 14.41 -1.43
N PHE A 174 -0.06 13.99 -1.24
CA PHE A 174 -1.13 14.84 -0.75
C PHE A 174 -1.53 14.31 0.62
N GLY A 175 -1.40 15.10 1.69
CA GLY A 175 -1.98 14.78 2.99
C GLY A 175 -3.44 15.24 3.03
N THR A 176 -4.36 14.40 3.48
CA THR A 176 -5.77 14.73 3.73
C THR A 176 -6.05 14.57 5.21
N GLU A 177 -7.23 14.94 5.70
CA GLU A 177 -7.57 14.73 7.11
C GLU A 177 -7.64 13.26 7.55
N THR A 178 -7.62 12.33 6.60
CA THR A 178 -7.77 10.89 6.85
C THR A 178 -6.51 10.09 6.54
N GLY A 179 -5.51 10.68 5.89
CA GLY A 179 -4.26 10.01 5.57
C GLY A 179 -3.45 10.73 4.50
N ASP A 180 -2.75 9.99 3.67
CA ASP A 180 -1.98 10.54 2.56
C ASP A 180 -2.01 9.65 1.31
N TYR A 181 -1.63 10.24 0.18
CA TYR A 181 -1.63 9.61 -1.14
C TYR A 181 -0.38 8.80 -1.48
N ARG A 182 0.36 8.36 -0.46
CA ARG A 182 1.57 7.54 -0.56
C ARG A 182 2.67 8.24 -1.38
N PHE A 183 3.70 7.49 -1.75
CA PHE A 183 4.91 8.01 -2.36
C PHE A 183 4.71 8.30 -3.85
N LEU A 184 4.32 9.54 -4.18
CA LEU A 184 4.21 9.97 -5.57
C LEU A 184 5.58 10.32 -6.14
N GLU A 185 5.83 9.90 -7.38
CA GLU A 185 7.02 10.28 -8.14
C GLU A 185 6.65 10.66 -9.57
N GLY A 186 7.35 11.64 -10.13
CA GLY A 186 7.31 11.95 -11.54
C GLY A 186 8.16 13.15 -11.92
N VAL A 187 7.61 14.05 -12.73
CA VAL A 187 8.38 15.09 -13.44
C VAL A 187 7.57 16.38 -13.58
N LEU A 188 8.29 17.49 -13.67
CA LEU A 188 7.77 18.74 -14.25
C LEU A 188 8.34 18.90 -15.67
N ASP A 189 7.49 18.69 -16.69
CA ASP A 189 7.82 18.81 -18.11
C ASP A 189 7.28 20.15 -18.63
N GLY A 190 8.16 21.15 -18.76
CA GLY A 190 7.74 22.54 -19.01
C GLY A 190 6.87 23.08 -17.87
N ASP A 191 5.58 23.23 -18.13
CA ASP A 191 4.55 23.65 -17.16
C ASP A 191 3.70 22.49 -16.63
N SER A 192 3.95 21.27 -17.10
CA SER A 192 3.09 20.11 -16.87
C SER A 192 3.68 19.19 -15.81
N LEU A 193 3.07 19.19 -14.63
CA LEU A 193 3.37 18.25 -13.55
C LEU A 193 2.69 16.91 -13.83
N LYS A 194 3.44 15.81 -13.74
CA LYS A 194 2.92 14.44 -13.82
C LYS A 194 3.50 13.65 -12.65
N LEU A 195 2.64 12.98 -11.90
CA LEU A 195 3.03 12.14 -10.77
C LEU A 195 2.24 10.82 -10.82
N SER A 196 2.87 9.73 -10.40
CA SER A 196 2.17 8.46 -10.21
C SER A 196 2.69 7.69 -9.00
N CYS A 197 1.84 6.80 -8.49
CA CYS A 197 2.17 5.81 -7.47
C CYS A 197 1.40 4.52 -7.75
N PHE A 198 2.07 3.38 -7.58
CA PHE A 198 1.45 2.07 -7.59
C PHE A 198 1.94 1.27 -6.37
N ASP A 199 1.05 0.94 -5.44
CA ASP A 199 1.40 0.27 -4.18
C ASP A 199 0.77 -1.14 -4.05
N GLY A 200 0.09 -1.62 -5.09
CA GLY A 200 -0.67 -2.88 -5.07
C GLY A 200 -2.10 -2.76 -4.54
N SER A 201 -2.46 -1.69 -3.82
CA SER A 201 -3.85 -1.34 -3.50
C SER A 201 -4.39 -0.27 -4.46
N HIS A 202 -3.51 0.66 -4.82
CA HIS A 202 -3.80 1.87 -5.55
C HIS A 202 -3.01 1.95 -6.86
N ALA A 203 -3.64 2.64 -7.81
CA ALA A 203 -3.06 3.06 -9.07
C ALA A 203 -3.39 4.55 -9.21
N PHE A 204 -2.52 5.40 -8.67
CA PHE A 204 -2.72 6.85 -8.65
C PHE A 204 -1.96 7.53 -9.78
N LEU A 205 -2.66 8.39 -10.52
CA LEU A 205 -2.09 9.28 -11.52
C LEU A 205 -2.57 10.70 -11.25
N PHE A 206 -1.63 11.64 -11.18
CA PHE A 206 -1.91 13.06 -11.08
C PHE A 206 -1.28 13.76 -12.27
N LYS A 207 -2.07 14.62 -12.90
CA LYS A 207 -1.57 15.55 -13.91
C LYS A 207 -2.02 16.94 -13.53
N ALA A 208 -1.13 17.91 -13.63
CA ALA A 208 -1.42 19.30 -13.39
C ALA A 208 -0.68 20.18 -14.37
N VAL A 209 -1.24 21.35 -14.60
CA VAL A 209 -0.60 22.41 -15.36
C VAL A 209 -0.40 23.60 -14.45
N LEU A 210 0.83 24.09 -14.39
CA LEU A 210 1.17 25.31 -13.68
C LEU A 210 0.70 26.52 -14.49
N ARG A 211 -0.14 27.35 -13.88
CA ARG A 211 -0.63 28.61 -14.41
C ARG A 211 -0.37 29.68 -13.37
N ASN A 212 0.59 30.56 -13.67
CA ASN A 212 1.10 31.55 -12.72
C ASN A 212 1.64 30.85 -11.45
N ASP A 213 0.96 31.01 -10.33
CA ASP A 213 1.28 30.49 -9.00
C ASP A 213 0.36 29.34 -8.56
N SER A 214 -0.43 28.78 -9.49
CA SER A 214 -1.46 27.80 -9.20
C SER A 214 -1.30 26.53 -10.05
N LEU A 215 -1.49 25.37 -9.46
CA LEU A 215 -1.56 24.08 -10.16
C LEU A 215 -3.02 23.73 -10.42
N LEU A 216 -3.38 23.55 -11.69
CA LEU A 216 -4.70 23.10 -12.12
C LEU A 216 -4.59 21.69 -12.64
N GLY A 217 -5.21 20.74 -11.95
CA GLY A 217 -4.97 19.34 -12.21
C GLY A 217 -6.19 18.45 -12.22
N ARG A 218 -5.90 17.19 -12.53
CA ARG A 218 -6.80 16.06 -12.49
C ARG A 218 -6.08 14.89 -11.86
N TYR A 219 -6.83 14.14 -11.08
CA TYR A 219 -6.40 12.94 -10.37
C TYR A 219 -7.22 11.76 -10.89
N TRP A 220 -6.58 10.60 -11.06
CA TRP A 220 -7.20 9.33 -11.39
C TRP A 220 -6.84 8.27 -10.35
N SER A 221 -7.85 7.54 -9.88
CA SER A 221 -7.70 6.35 -9.04
C SER A 221 -8.10 5.13 -9.85
N GLY A 222 -7.13 4.48 -10.49
CA GLY A 222 -7.39 3.42 -11.46
C GLY A 222 -8.41 3.85 -12.53
N THR A 223 -9.21 2.91 -13.01
CA THR A 223 -10.21 3.09 -14.08
C THR A 223 -11.60 3.55 -13.61
N HIS A 224 -11.83 3.70 -12.31
CA HIS A 224 -13.19 3.87 -11.74
C HIS A 224 -13.46 5.26 -11.16
N TRP A 225 -12.42 6.05 -10.88
CA TRP A 225 -12.57 7.37 -10.31
C TRP A 225 -11.59 8.37 -10.91
N GLN A 226 -12.07 9.60 -11.11
CA GLN A 226 -11.24 10.75 -11.43
C GLN A 226 -11.89 12.03 -10.92
N GLU A 227 -11.08 13.03 -10.59
CA GLU A 227 -11.57 14.31 -10.09
C GLU A 227 -10.62 15.47 -10.42
N PRO A 228 -11.14 16.70 -10.55
CA PRO A 228 -10.28 17.88 -10.65
C PRO A 228 -9.69 18.25 -9.29
N TRP A 229 -8.52 18.89 -9.31
CA TRP A 229 -7.94 19.53 -8.13
C TRP A 229 -7.28 20.86 -8.49
N LEU A 230 -7.26 21.76 -7.53
CA LEU A 230 -6.57 23.04 -7.59
C LEU A 230 -5.57 23.09 -6.45
N ALA A 231 -4.37 23.62 -6.69
CA ALA A 231 -3.45 23.96 -5.62
C ALA A 231 -2.87 25.35 -5.73
N VAL A 232 -2.73 26.01 -4.59
CA VAL A 232 -2.15 27.35 -4.45
C VAL A 232 -1.13 27.37 -3.32
N ARG A 233 -0.17 28.30 -3.39
CA ARG A 233 0.77 28.50 -2.29
C ARG A 233 0.08 29.23 -1.15
N ASN A 234 -0.08 28.57 -0.01
CA ASN A 234 -0.58 29.19 1.22
C ASN A 234 0.19 28.63 2.43
N PRO A 235 1.21 29.35 2.94
CA PRO A 235 2.04 28.86 4.05
C PRO A 235 1.32 28.87 5.40
N THR A 236 0.09 29.38 5.47
CA THR A 236 -0.72 29.41 6.71
C THR A 236 -1.82 28.36 6.71
N PHE A 237 -2.07 27.71 5.57
CA PHE A 237 -3.03 26.65 5.46
C PHE A 237 -2.57 25.44 6.28
N HIS A 238 -3.50 24.86 7.01
CA HIS A 238 -3.30 23.62 7.74
C HIS A 238 -4.62 22.87 7.77
N LEU A 239 -4.53 21.54 7.73
CA LEU A 239 -5.67 20.67 7.93
C LEU A 239 -6.09 20.70 9.41
N ARG A 240 -7.32 20.25 9.70
CA ARG A 240 -7.79 20.10 11.07
C ARG A 240 -6.87 19.16 11.85
N ASP A 241 -6.75 19.41 13.15
CA ASP A 241 -5.95 18.57 14.02
C ASP A 241 -6.54 17.14 14.06
N PRO A 242 -5.80 16.12 13.63
CA PRO A 242 -6.26 14.72 13.64
C PRO A 242 -6.66 14.23 15.04
N ASP A 243 -6.20 14.87 16.12
CA ASP A 243 -6.59 14.51 17.48
C ASP A 243 -7.97 15.07 17.91
N SER A 244 -8.60 15.87 17.05
CA SER A 244 -9.90 16.53 17.31
C SER A 244 -11.05 16.00 16.46
N LEU A 245 -10.76 15.15 15.46
CA LEU A 245 -11.73 14.70 14.46
C LEU A 245 -12.68 13.63 14.99
N THR A 246 -12.25 12.85 15.98
CA THR A 246 -13.03 11.80 16.62
C THR A 246 -12.77 11.85 18.13
N PHE A 247 -13.81 11.66 18.93
CA PHE A 247 -13.72 11.77 20.38
C PHE A 247 -14.64 10.77 21.07
N LEU A 248 -14.42 10.57 22.38
CA LEU A 248 -15.32 9.75 23.18
C LEU A 248 -16.65 10.46 23.39
N LYS A 249 -17.75 9.71 23.25
CA LYS A 249 -19.08 10.21 23.64
C LYS A 249 -19.14 10.52 25.13
N GLU A 250 -19.97 11.47 25.50
CA GLU A 250 -20.24 11.81 26.90
C GLU A 250 -20.68 10.56 27.68
N GLY A 251 -20.12 10.39 28.88
CA GLY A 251 -20.37 9.22 29.74
C GLY A 251 -19.40 8.05 29.56
N TYR A 252 -18.48 8.13 28.60
CA TYR A 252 -17.38 7.17 28.44
C TYR A 252 -16.06 7.76 28.90
N ASP A 253 -15.38 7.05 29.81
CA ASP A 253 -13.99 7.36 30.22
C ASP A 253 -12.98 6.35 29.65
N MET A 254 -13.47 5.22 29.13
CA MET A 254 -12.70 4.09 28.62
C MET A 254 -13.38 3.49 27.39
N VAL A 255 -12.59 2.81 26.54
CA VAL A 255 -13.10 1.96 25.46
C VAL A 255 -13.66 0.64 26.02
N ASP A 256 -14.78 0.17 25.47
CA ASP A 256 -15.42 -1.07 25.91
C ASP A 256 -15.80 -1.93 24.70
N PHE A 257 -14.99 -2.93 24.44
CA PHE A 257 -15.22 -3.88 23.36
C PHE A 257 -14.76 -5.29 23.72
N SER A 258 -15.24 -6.25 22.95
CA SER A 258 -14.85 -7.65 23.05
C SER A 258 -15.04 -8.30 21.69
N PHE A 259 -13.94 -8.67 21.04
CA PHE A 259 -13.95 -9.18 19.65
C PHE A 259 -13.11 -10.44 19.50
N PRO A 260 -13.45 -11.33 18.54
CA PRO A 260 -12.67 -12.52 18.28
C PRO A 260 -11.28 -12.16 17.74
N SER A 261 -10.24 -12.80 18.28
CA SER A 261 -8.88 -12.74 17.73
C SER A 261 -8.77 -13.65 16.49
N ILE A 262 -7.92 -13.27 15.54
CA ILE A 262 -7.63 -14.10 14.35
C ILE A 262 -6.94 -15.44 14.68
N ASP A 263 -6.41 -15.56 15.89
CA ASP A 263 -5.82 -16.77 16.46
C ASP A 263 -6.79 -17.55 17.36
N GLY A 264 -8.03 -17.08 17.47
CA GLY A 264 -9.09 -17.67 18.28
C GLY A 264 -9.19 -17.07 19.69
N GLY A 265 -10.30 -17.35 20.35
CA GLY A 265 -10.65 -16.69 21.60
C GLY A 265 -11.14 -15.25 21.38
N THR A 266 -11.35 -14.55 22.48
CA THR A 266 -11.89 -13.19 22.51
C THR A 266 -10.97 -12.31 23.33
N VAL A 267 -10.70 -11.10 22.84
CA VAL A 267 -9.85 -10.11 23.52
C VAL A 267 -10.67 -8.88 23.89
N SER A 268 -10.40 -8.32 25.05
CA SER A 268 -10.97 -7.08 25.56
C SER A 268 -9.89 -6.19 26.18
N PRO A 269 -10.01 -4.85 26.09
CA PRO A 269 -9.11 -3.93 26.80
C PRO A 269 -9.21 -4.09 28.33
N LYS A 270 -10.23 -4.78 28.84
CA LYS A 270 -10.44 -5.08 30.27
C LYS A 270 -9.80 -6.42 30.70
N ASP A 271 -9.16 -7.16 29.79
CA ASP A 271 -8.51 -8.41 30.14
C ASP A 271 -7.38 -8.16 31.16
N ALA A 272 -7.22 -9.08 32.12
CA ALA A 272 -6.30 -8.90 33.25
C ALA A 272 -4.84 -8.61 32.83
N ARG A 273 -4.42 -9.08 31.65
CA ARG A 273 -3.09 -8.84 31.09
C ARG A 273 -2.83 -7.37 30.70
N HIS A 274 -3.88 -6.59 30.45
CA HIS A 274 -3.78 -5.17 30.10
C HIS A 274 -3.93 -4.24 31.32
N ALA A 275 -4.22 -4.80 32.50
CA ALA A 275 -4.42 -4.01 33.71
C ALA A 275 -3.12 -3.30 34.11
N GLY A 276 -3.18 -1.97 34.25
CA GLY A 276 -2.02 -1.16 34.62
C GLY A 276 -1.02 -0.92 33.48
N HIS A 277 -1.33 -1.36 32.25
CA HIS A 277 -0.53 -1.10 31.05
C HIS A 277 -1.04 0.18 30.36
N VAL A 278 -0.15 0.85 29.63
CA VAL A 278 -0.56 1.80 28.59
C VAL A 278 -1.05 0.96 27.41
N LEU A 279 -2.19 1.33 26.83
CA LEU A 279 -2.78 0.57 25.73
C LEU A 279 -3.00 1.47 24.51
N MET A 280 -2.50 1.03 23.35
CA MET A 280 -2.86 1.59 22.05
C MET A 280 -3.88 0.68 21.38
N VAL A 281 -5.01 1.24 20.95
CA VAL A 281 -6.04 0.51 20.20
C VAL A 281 -6.10 1.06 18.78
N GLN A 282 -5.70 0.24 17.82
CA GLN A 282 -5.67 0.57 16.40
C GLN A 282 -6.96 0.11 15.72
N VAL A 283 -7.82 1.02 15.27
CA VAL A 283 -8.96 0.70 14.41
C VAL A 283 -8.51 0.74 12.96
N MET A 284 -8.49 -0.40 12.27
CA MET A 284 -7.78 -0.57 10.99
C MET A 284 -8.52 -1.49 10.00
N GLY A 285 -7.92 -1.69 8.83
CA GLY A 285 -8.25 -2.77 7.91
C GLY A 285 -7.05 -3.15 7.05
N SER A 286 -6.88 -4.44 6.77
CA SER A 286 -5.73 -5.01 6.02
C SER A 286 -5.60 -4.48 4.58
N TRP A 287 -6.69 -3.92 4.06
CA TRP A 287 -6.82 -3.34 2.72
C TRP A 287 -6.37 -1.86 2.64
N CYS A 288 -6.05 -1.23 3.77
CA CYS A 288 -5.74 0.21 3.86
C CYS A 288 -4.21 0.44 3.96
N PRO A 289 -3.58 1.12 2.97
CA PRO A 289 -2.14 1.40 3.03
C PRO A 289 -1.69 2.29 4.19
N ASN A 290 -2.47 3.29 4.59
CA ASN A 290 -2.09 4.10 5.76
C ASN A 290 -2.18 3.30 7.07
N CYS A 291 -3.03 2.25 7.13
CA CYS A 291 -3.01 1.29 8.26
C CYS A 291 -1.72 0.47 8.29
N VAL A 292 -1.17 0.11 7.12
CA VAL A 292 0.14 -0.57 7.04
C VAL A 292 1.23 0.31 7.66
N ASP A 293 1.32 1.59 7.26
CA ASP A 293 2.35 2.48 7.80
C ASP A 293 2.19 2.72 9.30
N GLU A 294 0.94 2.86 9.76
CA GLU A 294 0.68 3.01 11.19
C GLU A 294 1.07 1.74 11.94
N THR A 295 0.72 0.55 11.45
CA THR A 295 1.14 -0.71 12.06
C THR A 295 2.66 -0.81 12.16
N VAL A 296 3.40 -0.44 11.11
CA VAL A 296 4.89 -0.40 11.16
C VAL A 296 5.38 0.52 12.30
N LEU A 297 4.76 1.68 12.47
CA LEU A 297 5.10 2.58 13.58
C LEU A 297 4.71 2.00 14.95
N LEU A 298 3.53 1.39 15.06
CA LEU A 298 3.06 0.80 16.32
C LEU A 298 3.88 -0.41 16.73
N ASP A 299 4.32 -1.26 15.78
CA ASP A 299 5.25 -2.35 16.02
C ASP A 299 6.60 -1.83 16.53
N GLU A 300 7.11 -0.72 15.97
CA GLU A 300 8.32 -0.07 16.50
C GLU A 300 8.13 0.42 17.94
N MET A 301 6.99 1.05 18.25
CA MET A 301 6.68 1.49 19.62
C MET A 301 6.51 0.29 20.57
N TYR A 302 5.83 -0.76 20.13
CA TYR A 302 5.62 -1.99 20.89
C TYR A 302 6.96 -2.67 21.19
N ALA A 303 7.81 -2.88 20.19
CA ALA A 303 9.14 -3.44 20.38
C ALA A 303 9.99 -2.62 21.36
N LYS A 304 9.83 -1.29 21.39
CA LYS A 304 10.56 -0.39 22.29
C LYS A 304 10.03 -0.40 23.73
N TYR A 305 8.72 -0.48 23.92
CA TYR A 305 8.07 -0.19 25.21
C TYR A 305 7.24 -1.34 25.80
N HIS A 306 7.10 -2.48 25.11
CA HIS A 306 6.30 -3.59 25.61
C HIS A 306 6.73 -4.05 27.00
N ASP A 307 8.03 -4.24 27.20
CA ASP A 307 8.61 -4.60 28.50
C ASP A 307 8.43 -3.52 29.59
N ALA A 308 8.16 -2.27 29.20
CA ALA A 308 7.86 -1.16 30.11
C ALA A 308 6.35 -1.06 30.46
N GLY A 309 5.52 -1.94 29.90
CA GLY A 309 4.08 -1.98 30.12
C GLY A 309 3.26 -1.25 29.03
N LEU A 310 3.72 -1.28 27.78
CA LEU A 310 2.91 -0.91 26.61
C LEU A 310 2.29 -2.15 25.97
N ASP A 311 0.99 -2.11 25.73
CA ASP A 311 0.28 -3.08 24.89
C ASP A 311 -0.36 -2.41 23.69
N VAL A 312 -0.62 -3.23 22.66
CA VAL A 312 -1.33 -2.82 21.44
C VAL A 312 -2.43 -3.84 21.14
N ILE A 313 -3.58 -3.37 20.65
CA ILE A 313 -4.64 -4.20 20.11
C ILE A 313 -5.08 -3.59 18.78
N ALA A 314 -5.10 -4.38 17.71
CA ALA A 314 -5.72 -3.97 16.44
C ALA A 314 -7.15 -4.50 16.35
N ILE A 315 -8.09 -3.62 16.00
CA ILE A 315 -9.49 -3.93 15.69
C ILE A 315 -9.67 -3.74 14.19
N ALA A 316 -9.80 -4.84 13.46
CA ALA A 316 -9.90 -4.84 12.01
C ALA A 316 -11.35 -4.86 11.52
N PHE A 317 -11.64 -3.97 10.56
CA PHE A 317 -12.84 -4.01 9.74
C PHE A 317 -12.46 -4.25 8.27
N GLU A 318 -12.97 -5.33 7.67
CA GLU A 318 -12.48 -5.85 6.39
C GLU A 318 -13.45 -5.64 5.22
N LYS A 319 -12.91 -5.53 4.00
CA LYS A 319 -13.72 -5.36 2.77
C LYS A 319 -14.24 -6.66 2.17
N TYR A 320 -13.92 -7.80 2.78
CA TYR A 320 -14.38 -9.11 2.31
C TYR A 320 -15.76 -9.41 2.88
N GLU A 321 -16.68 -9.87 2.03
CA GLU A 321 -18.00 -10.35 2.48
C GLU A 321 -17.89 -11.69 3.23
N ASP A 322 -16.90 -12.51 2.86
CA ASP A 322 -16.61 -13.80 3.46
C ASP A 322 -15.61 -13.66 4.62
N GLU A 323 -16.03 -14.06 5.82
CA GLU A 323 -15.21 -13.97 7.04
C GLU A 323 -13.92 -14.82 6.94
N PRO A 324 -13.93 -16.09 6.50
CA PRO A 324 -12.70 -16.85 6.29
C PRO A 324 -11.66 -16.12 5.44
N ARG A 325 -12.08 -15.48 4.34
CA ARG A 325 -11.19 -14.66 3.49
C ARG A 325 -10.69 -13.41 4.20
N ALA A 326 -11.53 -12.74 5.00
CA ALA A 326 -11.11 -11.62 5.84
C ALA A 326 -10.02 -12.03 6.83
N ILE A 327 -10.20 -13.18 7.51
CA ILE A 327 -9.22 -13.73 8.45
C ILE A 327 -7.92 -14.12 7.73
N GLU A 328 -7.99 -14.70 6.52
CA GLU A 328 -6.79 -15.00 5.72
C GLU A 328 -6.02 -13.73 5.36
N ALA A 329 -6.71 -12.66 4.94
CA ALA A 329 -6.07 -11.38 4.63
C ALA A 329 -5.40 -10.76 5.86
N LEU A 330 -6.03 -10.86 7.03
CA LEU A 330 -5.47 -10.39 8.31
C LEU A 330 -4.25 -11.22 8.74
N ARG A 331 -4.27 -12.54 8.53
CA ARG A 331 -3.10 -13.39 8.77
C ARG A 331 -1.94 -13.01 7.86
N ARG A 332 -2.21 -12.82 6.56
CA ARG A 332 -1.19 -12.32 5.63
C ARG A 332 -0.64 -10.98 6.07
N PHE A 333 -1.50 -10.04 6.47
CA PHE A 333 -1.08 -8.74 7.01
C PHE A 333 -0.15 -8.89 8.22
N ARG A 334 -0.55 -9.69 9.22
CA ARG A 334 0.27 -10.01 10.40
C ARG A 334 1.61 -10.61 10.01
N ASP A 335 1.61 -11.60 9.13
CA ASP A 335 2.80 -12.37 8.80
C ASP A 335 3.78 -11.53 7.95
N GLN A 336 3.28 -10.68 7.05
CA GLN A 336 4.11 -9.80 6.21
C GLN A 336 4.73 -8.64 7.00
N LEU A 337 4.02 -8.09 7.99
CA LEU A 337 4.52 -7.01 8.84
C LEU A 337 5.15 -7.52 10.15
N GLU A 338 5.12 -8.84 10.36
CA GLU A 338 5.59 -9.52 11.57
C GLU A 338 4.95 -9.07 12.89
N VAL A 339 3.69 -8.58 12.83
CA VAL A 339 2.94 -8.00 13.96
C VAL A 339 2.93 -8.94 15.17
N LYS A 340 3.29 -8.42 16.35
CA LYS A 340 3.47 -9.20 17.59
C LYS A 340 2.31 -9.11 18.57
N TYR A 341 1.33 -8.25 18.29
CA TYR A 341 0.18 -8.01 19.14
C TYR A 341 -1.12 -8.55 18.53
N ASP A 342 -2.19 -8.59 19.33
CA ASP A 342 -3.46 -9.17 18.90
C ASP A 342 -4.13 -8.35 17.79
N ILE A 343 -4.60 -9.07 16.77
CA ILE A 343 -5.46 -8.54 15.72
C ILE A 343 -6.83 -9.20 15.86
N LEU A 344 -7.85 -8.36 16.00
CA LEU A 344 -9.23 -8.76 16.22
C LEU A 344 -10.06 -8.49 14.98
N TYR A 345 -10.99 -9.39 14.65
CA TYR A 345 -11.95 -9.16 13.56
C TYR A 345 -13.27 -8.63 14.11
N ALA A 346 -13.63 -7.39 13.74
CA ALA A 346 -14.84 -6.71 14.22
C ALA A 346 -15.98 -6.65 13.20
N GLY A 347 -15.74 -7.07 11.95
CA GLY A 347 -16.75 -7.18 10.89
C GLY A 347 -16.37 -6.45 9.61
N SER A 348 -17.36 -6.11 8.79
CA SER A 348 -17.12 -5.46 7.50
C SER A 348 -16.75 -3.98 7.63
N ALA A 349 -15.91 -3.50 6.71
CA ALA A 349 -15.48 -2.11 6.54
C ALA A 349 -16.62 -1.20 6.06
N ASN A 350 -17.58 -0.96 6.96
CA ASN A 350 -18.74 -0.11 6.75
C ASN A 350 -18.90 0.82 7.97
N LYS A 351 -19.21 2.10 7.73
CA LYS A 351 -19.23 3.12 8.79
C LYS A 351 -20.33 2.87 9.82
N GLU A 352 -21.49 2.40 9.39
CA GLU A 352 -22.61 2.08 10.29
C GLU A 352 -22.27 0.86 11.17
N ILE A 353 -21.69 -0.19 10.59
CA ILE A 353 -21.23 -1.37 11.33
C ILE A 353 -20.14 -0.97 12.32
N ALA A 354 -19.12 -0.23 11.89
CA ALA A 354 -18.03 0.20 12.75
C ALA A 354 -18.52 1.09 13.91
N GLY A 355 -19.39 2.06 13.62
CA GLY A 355 -19.99 2.92 14.65
C GLY A 355 -20.87 2.14 15.64
N ALA A 356 -21.60 1.12 15.19
CA ALA A 356 -22.40 0.26 16.07
C ALA A 356 -21.52 -0.65 16.95
N LYS A 357 -20.36 -1.09 16.44
CA LYS A 357 -19.39 -1.94 17.16
C LYS A 357 -18.50 -1.14 18.11
N LEU A 358 -18.28 0.14 17.85
CA LEU A 358 -17.47 1.05 18.67
C LEU A 358 -18.35 2.19 19.22
N PRO A 359 -19.39 1.90 20.02
CA PRO A 359 -20.40 2.88 20.42
C PRO A 359 -19.85 4.00 21.30
N PHE A 360 -18.70 3.80 21.92
CA PHE A 360 -18.01 4.78 22.76
C PHE A 360 -17.38 5.94 21.96
N LEU A 361 -17.15 5.77 20.66
CA LEU A 361 -16.73 6.86 19.77
C LEU A 361 -17.94 7.65 19.28
N ASP A 362 -17.77 8.95 19.08
CA ASP A 362 -18.80 9.80 18.48
C ASP A 362 -19.12 9.32 17.05
N HIS A 363 -18.10 8.98 16.26
CA HIS A 363 -18.19 8.26 14.99
C HIS A 363 -16.85 7.60 14.62
N VAL A 364 -16.83 6.79 13.56
CA VAL A 364 -15.59 6.29 12.94
C VAL A 364 -15.40 7.02 11.61
N MET A 365 -14.51 8.02 11.60
CA MET A 365 -14.29 8.87 10.42
C MET A 365 -13.46 8.16 9.34
N SER A 366 -12.35 7.55 9.74
CA SER A 366 -11.38 6.93 8.83
C SER A 366 -10.69 5.72 9.45
N TYR A 367 -10.08 4.92 8.56
CA TYR A 367 -9.07 3.95 8.92
C TYR A 367 -7.70 4.48 8.46
N PRO A 368 -6.66 4.46 9.31
CA PRO A 368 -6.74 4.07 10.70
C PRO A 368 -7.38 5.14 11.62
N THR A 369 -7.74 4.72 12.83
CA THR A 369 -7.94 5.59 14.00
C THR A 369 -7.27 4.94 15.20
N CYS A 370 -6.37 5.63 15.90
CA CYS A 370 -5.64 5.10 17.05
C CYS A 370 -6.09 5.75 18.36
N ILE A 371 -6.41 4.93 19.37
CA ILE A 371 -6.86 5.37 20.69
C ILE A 371 -5.77 5.06 21.71
N PHE A 372 -5.36 6.05 22.48
CA PHE A 372 -4.33 5.94 23.50
C PHE A 372 -4.94 5.98 24.90
N ILE A 373 -4.66 4.95 25.68
CA ILE A 373 -5.23 4.71 27.01
C ILE A 373 -4.09 4.66 28.01
N ASP A 374 -4.22 5.40 29.12
CA ASP A 374 -3.21 5.41 30.18
C ASP A 374 -3.29 4.19 31.10
N ARG A 375 -2.35 4.13 32.05
CA ARG A 375 -2.24 3.03 33.03
C ARG A 375 -3.42 2.92 33.99
N ALA A 376 -4.26 3.96 34.07
CA ALA A 376 -5.49 3.95 34.86
C ALA A 376 -6.72 3.53 34.02
N GLY A 377 -6.52 3.17 32.74
CA GLY A 377 -7.57 2.77 31.83
C GLY A 377 -8.35 3.95 31.24
N LYS A 378 -7.85 5.18 31.32
CA LYS A 378 -8.53 6.36 30.76
C LYS A 378 -8.02 6.68 29.37
N VAL A 379 -8.92 7.02 28.46
CA VAL A 379 -8.53 7.52 27.13
C VAL A 379 -7.92 8.92 27.27
N ARG A 380 -6.74 9.11 26.69
CA ARG A 380 -5.97 10.36 26.75
C ARG A 380 -5.86 11.07 25.42
N ARG A 381 -5.95 10.32 24.33
CA ARG A 381 -5.87 10.83 22.96
C ARG A 381 -6.59 9.85 22.04
N ILE A 382 -7.31 10.39 21.06
CA ILE A 382 -7.80 9.65 19.90
C ILE A 382 -7.22 10.38 18.70
N ARG A 383 -6.56 9.65 17.81
CA ARG A 383 -6.00 10.21 16.58
C ARG A 383 -6.69 9.57 15.38
N THR A 384 -7.27 10.40 14.54
CA THR A 384 -7.97 9.98 13.32
C THR A 384 -7.08 10.16 12.11
N GLY A 385 -6.95 9.10 11.31
CA GLY A 385 -6.09 9.08 10.13
C GLY A 385 -4.60 8.96 10.48
N PHE A 386 -3.79 8.74 9.45
CA PHE A 386 -2.35 8.58 9.62
C PHE A 386 -1.56 9.12 8.44
N TYR A 387 -0.62 10.01 8.75
CA TYR A 387 0.32 10.55 7.76
C TYR A 387 1.55 9.68 7.76
N GLY A 388 1.70 8.92 6.69
CA GLY A 388 2.80 8.00 6.47
C GLY A 388 4.12 8.70 6.13
N PRO A 389 5.20 7.92 5.96
CA PRO A 389 6.53 8.47 5.74
C PRO A 389 6.66 9.34 4.47
N SER A 390 5.75 9.17 3.50
CA SER A 390 5.61 10.01 2.30
C SER A 390 5.43 11.52 2.62
N THR A 391 4.94 11.85 3.82
CA THR A 391 4.70 13.23 4.29
C THR A 391 5.94 13.88 4.92
N GLY A 392 7.08 13.17 4.96
CA GLY A 392 8.37 13.71 5.39
C GLY A 392 8.37 14.22 6.85
N GLU A 393 8.65 15.51 7.06
CA GLU A 393 8.76 16.08 8.40
C GLU A 393 7.47 15.99 9.23
N HIS A 394 6.28 15.93 8.60
CA HIS A 394 5.02 15.70 9.32
C HIS A 394 5.02 14.35 10.04
N TYR A 395 5.39 13.28 9.34
CA TYR A 395 5.55 11.94 9.93
C TYR A 395 6.67 11.91 10.97
N ALA A 396 7.83 12.49 10.66
CA ALA A 396 8.97 12.48 11.58
C ALA A 396 8.65 13.26 12.88
N HIS A 397 7.93 14.37 12.78
CA HIS A 397 7.46 15.15 13.93
C HIS A 397 6.42 14.37 14.74
N TYR A 398 5.44 13.75 14.08
CA TYR A 398 4.44 12.92 14.75
C TYR A 398 5.09 11.77 15.54
N LYS A 399 6.03 11.04 14.91
CA LYS A 399 6.77 9.95 15.55
C LYS A 399 7.53 10.40 16.81
N ARG A 400 8.23 11.54 16.76
CA ARG A 400 8.92 12.11 17.93
C ARG A 400 7.94 12.47 19.04
N ASN A 401 6.81 13.10 18.71
CA ASN A 401 5.81 13.48 19.70
C ASN A 401 5.10 12.27 20.31
N LEU A 402 4.84 11.23 19.51
CA LEU A 402 4.27 9.97 19.99
C LEU A 402 5.22 9.30 20.99
N ASP A 403 6.51 9.23 20.67
CA ASP A 403 7.52 8.66 21.57
C ASP A 403 7.53 9.35 22.94
N ALA A 404 7.57 10.69 22.95
CA ALA A 404 7.53 11.49 24.17
C ALA A 404 6.21 11.33 24.94
N PHE A 405 5.09 11.26 24.22
CA PHE A 405 3.77 11.05 24.81
C PHE A 405 3.67 9.68 25.50
N LEU A 406 4.12 8.60 24.86
CA LEU A 406 4.12 7.26 25.45
C LEU A 406 5.03 7.17 26.68
N GLN A 407 6.23 7.77 26.63
CA GLN A 407 7.10 7.84 27.81
C GLN A 407 6.42 8.52 29.00
N ASN A 408 5.68 9.61 28.76
CA ASN A 408 4.93 10.28 29.81
C ASN A 408 3.87 9.35 30.41
N LEU A 409 3.07 8.68 29.59
CA LEU A 409 2.05 7.74 30.07
C LEU A 409 2.65 6.55 30.83
N LEU A 410 3.78 6.00 30.37
CA LEU A 410 4.44 4.86 31.00
C LEU A 410 5.02 5.21 32.39
N ASN A 411 5.41 6.48 32.60
CA ASN A 411 5.92 7.02 33.86
C ASN A 411 4.80 7.43 34.84
N GLU A 412 3.55 7.45 34.42
CA GLU A 412 2.42 7.68 35.34
C GLU A 412 2.31 6.50 36.33
N PRO A 413 1.84 6.74 37.57
CA PRO A 413 1.67 5.67 38.54
C PRO A 413 0.59 4.69 38.09
N VAL A 414 0.82 3.39 38.28
CA VAL A 414 -0.26 2.40 38.18
C VAL A 414 -1.28 2.71 39.27
N ALA A 415 -2.54 2.90 38.87
CA ALA A 415 -3.61 3.09 39.84
C ALA A 415 -3.65 1.89 40.80
N ALA A 416 -3.65 2.15 42.12
CA ALA A 416 -3.82 1.08 43.10
C ALA A 416 -5.13 0.33 42.79
N PRO A 417 -5.18 -1.01 42.92
CA PRO A 417 -6.43 -1.74 42.82
C PRO A 417 -7.44 -1.06 43.75
N VAL A 418 -8.61 -0.72 43.21
CA VAL A 418 -9.70 -0.26 44.07
C VAL A 418 -10.05 -1.44 44.94
N ASP A 419 -9.57 -1.43 46.18
CA ASP A 419 -9.99 -2.34 47.22
C ASP A 419 -11.52 -2.29 47.24
N GLN A 420 -12.16 -3.37 46.78
CA GLN A 420 -13.56 -3.64 47.10
C GLN A 420 -13.61 -4.03 48.58
N VAL A 421 -13.32 -3.07 49.46
CA VAL A 421 -13.50 -3.20 50.90
C VAL A 421 -14.74 -2.40 51.27
N GLY A 422 -15.86 -3.11 51.30
CA GLY A 422 -16.98 -2.83 52.19
C GLY A 422 -18.03 -1.84 51.70
N ARG A 423 -19.15 -2.38 51.22
CA ARG A 423 -20.44 -2.26 51.92
C ARG A 423 -21.45 -3.28 51.40
#